data_AF-A0A521C6Q5-F1
#
_entry.id   AF-A0A521C6Q5-F1
#
_cell.length_a   1.000
_cell.length_b   1.000
_cell.length_c   1.000
_cell.angle_alpha   90.00
_cell.angle_beta   90.00
_cell.angle_gamma   90.00
#
_symmetry.space_group_name_H-M   'P 1'
#
loop_
_entity.id
_entity.type
_entity.pdbx_description
1 polymer ?
#
loop_
_entity_poly.entity_id
_entity_poly.type
_entity_poly.pdbx_seq_one_letter_code
_entity_poly.pdbx_strand_id
1 'polypeptide(L)'
;MKRIHKLIVSENTGAPSVFARKLSLSRSQLYNELEVIKELDAPIKYCKKRETFFYETSFELILNYSFKTIKDDESKEIFGGSNFCPILLDGTMISLL
;
A
#
# COMPACT_ATOMS: atom_id res chain seq x y z
N MET A 1 -6.54 3.01 -2.51
CA MET A 1 -7.61 3.90 -2.01
C MET A 1 -8.59 4.49 -3.05
N LYS A 2 -8.22 5.45 -3.92
CA LYS A 2 -9.19 6.15 -4.81
C LYS A 2 -10.10 5.23 -5.63
N ARG A 3 -9.55 4.13 -6.16
CA ARG A 3 -10.30 3.14 -6.94
C ARG A 3 -11.26 2.31 -6.09
N ILE A 4 -10.88 2.00 -4.85
CA ILE A 4 -11.74 1.32 -3.87
C ILE A 4 -12.96 2.19 -3.58
N HIS A 5 -12.72 3.45 -3.21
CA HIS A 5 -13.77 4.43 -2.92
C HIS A 5 -14.76 4.57 -4.09
N LYS A 6 -14.27 4.76 -5.32
CA LYS A 6 -15.14 4.85 -6.51
C LYS A 6 -16.05 3.64 -6.69
N LEU A 7 -15.53 2.44 -6.46
CA LEU A 7 -16.30 1.20 -6.63
C LEU A 7 -17.34 1.01 -5.52
N ILE A 8 -17.05 1.45 -4.28
CA ILE A 8 -18.00 1.42 -3.16
C ILE A 8 -19.12 2.46 -3.37
N VAL A 9 -18.79 3.70 -3.75
CA VAL A 9 -19.80 4.75 -4.03
C VAL A 9 -20.73 4.37 -5.17
N SER A 10 -20.19 3.76 -6.24
CA SER A 10 -21.00 3.27 -7.36
C SER A 10 -21.66 1.92 -7.09
N GLU A 11 -21.46 1.34 -5.91
CA GLU A 11 -21.98 0.04 -5.52
C GLU A 11 -21.70 -1.07 -6.56
N ASN A 12 -20.55 -0.98 -7.23
CA ASN A 12 -20.11 -1.90 -8.28
C ASN A 12 -18.87 -2.69 -7.83
N THR A 13 -18.90 -3.18 -6.60
CA THR A 13 -17.80 -3.96 -6.03
C THR A 13 -17.92 -5.44 -6.40
N GLY A 14 -19.14 -5.99 -6.40
CA GLY A 14 -19.37 -7.43 -6.54
C GLY A 14 -19.09 -8.19 -5.24
N ALA A 15 -19.12 -9.52 -5.31
CA ALA A 15 -18.68 -10.36 -4.20
C ALA A 15 -17.22 -10.06 -3.79
N PRO A 16 -16.81 -10.31 -2.53
CA PRO A 16 -15.47 -9.96 -2.04
C PRO A 16 -14.32 -10.49 -2.91
N SER A 17 -14.46 -11.69 -3.48
CA SER A 17 -13.48 -12.26 -4.41
C SER A 17 -13.39 -11.49 -5.73
N VAL A 18 -14.53 -11.04 -6.26
CA VAL A 18 -14.61 -10.21 -7.47
C VAL A 18 -14.02 -8.84 -7.21
N PHE A 19 -14.34 -8.23 -6.06
CA PHE A 19 -13.83 -6.92 -5.70
C PHE A 19 -12.31 -6.93 -5.53
N ALA A 20 -11.76 -7.94 -4.84
CA ALA A 20 -10.32 -8.13 -4.70
C ALA A 20 -9.63 -8.27 -6.08
N ARG A 21 -10.21 -9.07 -6.98
CA ARG A 21 -9.70 -9.23 -8.35
C ARG A 21 -9.75 -7.94 -9.16
N LYS A 22 -10.83 -7.15 -9.07
CA LYS A 22 -10.95 -5.82 -9.73
C LYS A 22 -9.84 -4.86 -9.30
N LEU A 23 -9.33 -5.01 -8.08
CA LEU A 23 -8.25 -4.21 -7.51
C LEU A 23 -6.86 -4.86 -7.64
N SER A 24 -6.77 -6.06 -8.22
CA SER A 24 -5.53 -6.86 -8.28
C SER A 24 -4.95 -7.17 -6.91
N LEU A 25 -5.82 -7.43 -5.92
CA LEU A 25 -5.47 -7.77 -4.55
C LEU A 25 -5.87 -9.22 -4.22
N SER A 26 -5.23 -9.79 -3.22
CA SER A 26 -5.75 -10.96 -2.52
C SER A 26 -7.00 -10.59 -1.71
N ARG A 27 -7.79 -11.60 -1.29
CA ARG A 27 -8.94 -11.36 -0.41
C ARG A 27 -8.52 -10.75 0.93
N SER A 28 -7.41 -11.20 1.53
CA SER A 28 -6.93 -10.65 2.79
C SER A 28 -6.48 -9.20 2.65
N GLN A 29 -5.74 -8.88 1.58
CA GLN A 29 -5.32 -7.50 1.28
C GLN A 29 -6.53 -6.58 1.10
N LEU A 30 -7.58 -7.03 0.39
CA LEU A 30 -8.82 -6.28 0.30
C LEU A 30 -9.37 -5.94 1.69
N TYR A 31 -9.47 -6.91 2.60
CA TYR A 31 -9.99 -6.65 3.94
C TYR A 31 -9.10 -5.71 4.75
N ASN A 32 -7.77 -5.79 4.60
CA ASN A 32 -6.86 -4.83 5.22
C ASN A 32 -7.13 -3.40 4.72
N GLU A 33 -7.28 -3.21 3.41
CA GLU A 33 -7.61 -1.90 2.83
C GLU A 33 -8.99 -1.39 3.30
N LEU A 34 -9.98 -2.28 3.42
CA LEU A 34 -11.30 -1.91 3.93
C LEU A 34 -11.24 -1.52 5.41
N GLU A 35 -10.39 -2.17 6.21
CA GLU A 35 -10.20 -1.82 7.61
C GLU A 35 -9.57 -0.43 7.76
N VAL A 36 -8.54 -0.12 6.97
CA VAL A 36 -7.96 1.24 6.91
C VAL A 36 -9.03 2.28 6.58
N ILE A 37 -9.96 2.00 5.67
CA ILE A 37 -11.04 2.94 5.36
C ILE A 37 -12.00 3.10 6.55
N LYS A 38 -12.33 2.02 7.27
CA LYS A 38 -13.18 2.11 8.47
C LYS A 38 -12.53 2.96 9.57
N GLU A 39 -11.21 2.85 9.74
CA GLU A 39 -10.45 3.66 10.70
C GLU A 39 -10.48 5.17 10.37
N LEU A 40 -10.79 5.53 9.11
CA LEU A 40 -10.98 6.91 8.67
C LEU A 40 -12.44 7.40 8.84
N ASP A 41 -13.14 6.88 9.86
CA ASP A 41 -14.56 7.17 10.14
C ASP A 41 -15.51 6.90 8.96
N ALA A 42 -15.17 5.93 8.11
CA ALA A 42 -15.97 5.55 6.96
C ALA A 42 -16.49 4.11 7.11
N PRO A 43 -17.58 3.90 7.88
CA PRO A 43 -18.13 2.57 8.10
C PRO A 43 -18.59 1.93 6.79
N ILE A 44 -18.04 0.75 6.48
CA ILE A 44 -18.35 -0.04 5.28
C ILE A 44 -19.08 -1.33 5.67
N LYS A 45 -20.19 -1.61 4.99
CA LYS A 45 -20.92 -2.89 5.08
C LYS A 45 -21.00 -3.59 3.74
N TYR A 46 -21.19 -4.91 3.77
CA TYR A 46 -21.45 -5.73 2.59
C TYR A 46 -22.90 -6.20 2.55
N CYS A 47 -23.60 -5.92 1.46
CA CYS A 47 -24.94 -6.44 1.20
C CYS A 47 -24.86 -7.71 0.35
N LYS A 48 -25.22 -8.87 0.92
CA LYS A 48 -25.23 -10.14 0.18
C LYS A 48 -26.25 -10.15 -0.98
N LYS A 49 -27.43 -9.54 -0.79
CA LYS A 49 -28.49 -9.52 -1.82
C LYS A 49 -28.13 -8.67 -3.04
N ARG A 50 -27.43 -7.55 -2.82
CA ARG A 50 -26.98 -6.63 -3.87
C ARG A 50 -25.58 -6.95 -4.38
N GLU A 51 -24.91 -7.92 -3.75
CA GLU A 51 -23.51 -8.28 -3.98
C GLU A 51 -22.58 -7.06 -4.05
N THR A 52 -22.66 -6.18 -3.05
CA THR A 52 -21.79 -5.00 -3.04
C THR A 52 -21.49 -4.51 -1.63
N PHE A 53 -20.29 -3.95 -1.49
CA PHE A 53 -19.93 -3.07 -0.39
C PHE A 53 -20.51 -1.67 -0.61
N PHE A 54 -20.93 -1.04 0.49
CA PHE A 54 -21.49 0.31 0.52
C PHE A 54 -21.09 1.00 1.83
N TYR A 55 -21.10 2.33 1.83
CA TYR A 55 -20.89 3.13 3.04
C TYR A 55 -22.20 3.24 3.83
N GLU A 56 -22.14 3.08 5.14
CA GLU A 56 -23.33 3.26 6.00
C GLU A 56 -23.69 4.72 6.20
N THR A 57 -22.69 5.59 6.14
CA THR A 57 -22.82 7.03 6.33
C THR A 57 -22.18 7.75 5.14
N SER A 58 -22.67 8.95 4.81
CA SER A 58 -22.08 9.73 3.73
C SER A 58 -20.60 9.95 4.00
N PHE A 59 -19.77 9.57 3.04
CA PHE A 59 -18.31 9.66 3.14
C PHE A 59 -17.72 10.16 1.84
N GLU A 60 -16.85 11.16 1.93
CA GLU A 60 -16.12 11.72 0.80
C GLU A 60 -14.62 11.57 1.02
N LEU A 61 -13.93 10.95 0.05
CA LEU A 61 -12.49 10.75 0.12
C LEU A 61 -11.75 11.84 -0.66
N ILE A 62 -11.12 12.76 0.06
CA ILE A 62 -10.26 13.82 -0.50
C ILE A 62 -8.79 13.42 -0.32
N LEU A 63 -8.05 13.29 -1.41
CA LEU A 63 -6.64 12.90 -1.41
C LEU A 63 -5.77 14.00 -2.00
N ASN A 64 -4.92 14.61 -1.17
CA ASN A 64 -4.01 15.67 -1.57
C ASN A 64 -2.56 15.18 -1.43
N TYR A 65 -1.83 15.11 -2.54
CA TYR A 65 -0.42 14.73 -2.55
C TYR A 65 0.40 15.74 -3.35
N SER A 66 1.55 16.12 -2.83
CA SER A 66 2.51 16.98 -3.50
C SER A 66 3.84 16.24 -3.62
N PHE A 67 4.35 16.12 -4.85
CA PHE A 67 5.64 15.49 -5.11
C PHE A 67 6.64 16.55 -5.53
N LYS A 68 7.86 16.46 -5.00
CA LYS A 68 9.01 17.22 -5.48
C LYS A 68 10.05 16.21 -5.94
N THR A 69 10.51 16.33 -7.18
CA THR A 69 11.62 15.53 -7.68
C THR A 69 12.90 16.11 -7.11
N ILE A 70 13.59 15.36 -6.26
CA ILE A 70 14.94 15.68 -5.83
C ILE A 70 15.85 15.40 -7.03
N LYS A 71 16.52 16.42 -7.55
CA LYS A 71 17.58 16.24 -8.55
C LYS A 71 18.84 15.76 -7.83
N ASP A 72 19.66 14.95 -8.50
CA ASP A 72 20.82 14.22 -7.95
C ASP A 72 21.89 15.06 -7.24
N ASP A 73 21.80 16.40 -7.25
CA ASP A 73 22.77 17.30 -6.62
C ASP A 73 22.70 17.32 -5.07
N GLU A 74 21.78 16.55 -4.47
CA GLU A 74 21.69 16.35 -3.02
C GLU A 74 21.82 14.87 -2.60
N SER A 75 22.49 14.02 -3.39
CA SER A 75 22.90 12.70 -2.90
C SER A 75 23.98 12.86 -1.82
N LYS A 76 23.57 12.98 -0.56
CA LYS A 76 24.51 12.85 0.57
C LYS A 76 24.93 11.39 0.65
N GLU A 77 26.21 11.12 0.38
CA GLU A 77 26.82 9.84 0.71
C GLU A 77 26.67 9.62 2.22
N ILE A 78 25.74 8.75 2.59
CA ILE A 78 25.59 8.26 3.96
C ILE A 78 26.30 6.91 4.05
N PHE A 79 27.53 6.93 4.57
CA PHE A 79 28.25 5.71 4.92
C PHE A 79 27.61 5.06 6.15
N GLY A 80 26.67 4.16 5.91
CA GLY A 80 26.07 3.29 6.92
C GLY A 80 26.95 2.09 7.23
N GLY A 81 27.93 2.26 8.12
CA GLY A 81 28.62 1.15 8.79
C GLY A 81 30.13 1.12 8.61
N SER A 82 30.87 1.53 9.64
CA SER A 82 32.25 1.09 9.85
C SER A 82 32.22 -0.03 10.89
N ASN A 83 32.24 -1.27 10.43
CA ASN A 83 32.81 -2.46 11.11
C ASN A 83 32.57 -3.68 10.20
N PHE A 84 33.21 -3.70 9.02
CA PHE A 84 33.54 -4.99 8.43
C PHE A 84 34.59 -5.63 9.33
N CYS A 85 34.21 -6.68 10.04
CA CYS A 85 35.13 -7.58 10.69
C CYS A 85 35.49 -8.65 9.64
N PRO A 86 36.65 -8.56 8.95
CA PRO A 86 37.06 -9.65 8.09
C PRO A 86 37.48 -10.79 9.02
N ILE A 87 36.62 -11.80 9.13
CA ILE A 87 37.00 -13.05 9.74
C ILE A 87 38.07 -13.63 8.83
N LEU A 88 39.28 -13.76 9.37
CA LEU A 88 40.45 -14.30 8.68
C LEU A 88 40.17 -15.77 8.31
N LEU A 89 39.78 -16.03 7.07
CA LEU A 89 39.83 -17.37 6.48
C LEU A 89 41.01 -17.37 5.51
N ASP A 90 42.12 -17.91 6.00
CA ASP A 90 43.31 -18.34 5.28
C ASP A 90 43.81 -17.41 4.16
N GLY A 91 44.54 -16.37 4.60
CA GLY A 91 45.81 -16.01 3.97
C GLY A 91 45.78 -15.45 2.55
N THR A 92 44.65 -15.02 2.02
CA THR A 92 44.59 -14.43 0.67
C THR A 92 44.13 -12.97 0.72
N MET A 93 45.05 -12.06 0.42
CA MET A 93 44.75 -10.63 0.22
C MET A 93 44.04 -10.44 -1.12
N ILE A 94 42.76 -10.08 -1.09
CA ILE A 94 42.07 -9.60 -2.30
C ILE A 94 42.42 -8.12 -2.46
N SER A 95 43.32 -7.81 -3.38
CA SER A 95 43.42 -6.46 -3.95
C SER A 95 42.22 -6.24 -4.85
N LEU A 96 41.30 -5.36 -4.44
CA LEU A 96 40.27 -4.83 -5.31
C LEU A 96 40.88 -3.70 -6.15
N LEU A 97 40.94 -3.92 -7.47
CA LEU A 97 41.19 -2.92 -8.50
C LEU A 97 39.85 -2.27 -8.87
#